data_AF-A0A2K3JBR4-F1
#
_entry.id   AF-A0A2K3JBR4-F1
#
_cell.length_a   1.000
_cell.length_b   1.000
_cell.length_c   1.000
_cell.angle_alpha   90.00
_cell.angle_beta   90.00
_cell.angle_gamma   90.00
#
_symmetry.space_group_name_H-M   'P 1'
#
loop_
_entity.id
_entity.type
_entity.pdbx_description
1 polymer ?
#
loop_
_entity_poly.entity_id
_entity_poly.type
_entity_poly.pdbx_seq_one_letter_code
_entity_poly.pdbx_strand_id
1 'polypeptide(L)'
;RFIDYVIDETSLKGNVRIVRFRNENMDINKVGIGTRVAVPKNEARDPGVRRGVTMSKITLTPSALMVPFEITEEFKELNLEGDNFEDHAIRMFATQFANDMEELYINGDKNGPAVLESDIIDNGSSTQYINDSFLALQDGWSLLADSGNVYDADATNIGFSVFSNAIKSMPTKFRRNKKMLRWFMSPDLVQTYAEKMTTRATDAGDAAGSGAVMNPFGIQIVEVPLWDFNAKVVEHVTLNGTTAVSLKHKNITSVIVLPETLADTPTTPYVVTTDYTLDATAGTIARAGGGSIGDGDTVKVTYLAAPQMLLTHMQNFIVAIGRDIRIERDRDIYKSVDQYAITAKVGCGIEESTAIVKIKNIGEGV
;
A
#
# COMPACT_ATOMS: atom_id res chain seq x y z
N ARG A 1 6.63 -19.48 -15.88
CA ARG A 1 5.78 -20.47 -15.19
C ARG A 1 5.62 -20.15 -13.71
N PHE A 2 6.67 -20.18 -12.87
CA PHE A 2 6.54 -19.80 -11.45
C PHE A 2 6.18 -18.31 -11.25
N ILE A 3 6.86 -17.39 -11.94
CA ILE A 3 6.52 -15.96 -11.95
C ILE A 3 5.09 -15.72 -12.44
N ASP A 4 4.68 -16.41 -13.50
CA ASP A 4 3.31 -16.26 -14.03
C ASP A 4 2.28 -16.83 -13.05
N TYR A 5 2.60 -17.89 -12.28
CA TYR A 5 1.74 -18.42 -11.22
C TYR A 5 1.60 -17.43 -10.05
N VAL A 6 2.72 -16.92 -9.52
CA VAL A 6 2.74 -15.94 -8.42
C VAL A 6 1.98 -14.66 -8.81
N ILE A 7 2.10 -14.20 -10.06
CA ILE A 7 1.37 -13.03 -10.56
C ILE A 7 -0.10 -13.36 -10.83
N ASP A 8 -0.40 -14.54 -11.36
CA ASP A 8 -1.77 -14.96 -11.68
C ASP A 8 -2.65 -15.13 -10.43
N GLU A 9 -2.04 -15.42 -9.29
CA GLU A 9 -2.72 -15.50 -8.00
C GLU A 9 -3.12 -14.11 -7.45
N THR A 10 -2.44 -13.04 -7.88
CA THR A 10 -2.73 -11.69 -7.38
C THR A 10 -3.92 -11.04 -8.08
N SER A 11 -4.73 -10.31 -7.32
CA SER A 11 -5.86 -9.49 -7.80
C SER A 11 -5.44 -8.36 -8.76
N LEU A 12 -4.13 -8.07 -8.79
CA LEU A 12 -3.49 -6.98 -9.52
C LEU A 12 -3.32 -7.27 -11.02
N LYS A 13 -3.47 -8.53 -11.46
CA LYS A 13 -3.30 -8.91 -12.85
C LYS A 13 -4.32 -8.20 -13.76
N GLY A 14 -3.81 -7.48 -14.76
CA GLY A 14 -4.64 -6.73 -15.73
C GLY A 14 -5.09 -5.34 -15.24
N ASN A 15 -4.91 -5.04 -13.95
CA ASN A 15 -5.20 -3.73 -13.35
C ASN A 15 -3.94 -2.92 -13.02
N VAL A 16 -2.76 -3.47 -13.32
CA VAL A 16 -1.44 -2.89 -13.04
C VAL A 16 -0.49 -3.15 -14.22
N ARG A 17 0.45 -2.22 -14.45
CA ARG A 17 1.53 -2.39 -15.43
C ARG A 17 2.68 -3.19 -14.82
N ILE A 18 2.94 -4.38 -15.37
CA ILE A 18 4.06 -5.22 -14.95
C ILE A 18 5.29 -4.92 -15.82
N VAL A 19 6.42 -4.66 -15.16
CA VAL A 19 7.71 -4.40 -15.79
C VAL A 19 8.74 -5.40 -15.25
N ARG A 20 9.56 -5.95 -16.13
CA ARG A 20 10.59 -6.95 -15.76
C ARG A 20 11.98 -6.32 -15.78
N PHE A 21 12.70 -6.36 -14.68
CA PHE A 21 14.03 -5.72 -14.56
C PHE A 21 15.20 -6.71 -14.63
N ARG A 22 16.40 -6.18 -14.91
CA ARG A 22 17.67 -6.91 -15.03
C ARG A 22 18.64 -6.59 -13.88
N ASN A 23 18.12 -6.46 -12.67
CA ASN A 23 18.87 -6.29 -11.43
C ASN A 23 19.38 -4.87 -11.11
N GLU A 24 19.08 -3.88 -11.95
CA GLU A 24 19.50 -2.48 -11.81
C GLU A 24 18.29 -1.54 -11.67
N ASN A 25 18.56 -0.31 -11.23
CA ASN A 25 17.56 0.76 -11.20
C ASN A 25 17.00 0.98 -12.61
N MET A 26 15.67 1.01 -12.73
CA MET A 26 15.01 1.19 -14.00
C MET A 26 14.36 2.57 -14.08
N ASP A 27 14.82 3.37 -15.04
CA ASP A 27 14.21 4.66 -15.35
C ASP A 27 13.09 4.49 -16.37
N ILE A 28 11.88 4.90 -16.02
CA ILE A 28 10.74 5.03 -16.92
C ILE A 28 10.65 6.49 -17.35
N ASN A 29 10.98 6.75 -18.62
CA ASN A 29 10.90 8.07 -19.21
C ASN A 29 9.44 8.42 -19.52
N LYS A 30 9.03 9.61 -19.06
CA LYS A 30 7.74 10.21 -19.38
C LYS A 30 7.93 11.32 -20.38
N VAL A 31 7.00 11.38 -21.31
CA VAL A 31 6.90 12.43 -22.31
C VAL A 31 5.57 13.13 -22.13
N GLY A 32 5.63 14.37 -21.65
CA GLY A 32 4.47 15.22 -21.47
C GLY A 32 4.38 16.28 -22.57
N ILE A 33 3.17 16.49 -23.07
CA ILE A 33 2.84 17.71 -23.83
C ILE A 33 1.97 18.56 -22.92
N GLY A 34 2.29 19.86 -22.85
CA GLY A 34 1.57 20.83 -22.02
C GLY A 34 0.08 20.97 -22.39
N THR A 35 -0.56 21.98 -21.81
CA THR A 35 -1.95 22.32 -22.15
C THR A 35 -2.09 22.70 -23.64
N ARG A 36 -3.32 23.05 -24.06
CA ARG A 36 -3.73 23.35 -25.45
C ARG A 36 -2.55 23.71 -26.37
N VAL A 37 -2.24 22.75 -27.25
CA VAL A 37 -1.12 22.83 -28.19
C VAL A 37 -1.50 23.68 -29.40
N ALA A 38 -2.77 23.66 -29.78
CA ALA A 38 -3.28 24.39 -30.93
C ALA A 38 -3.37 25.90 -30.63
N VAL A 39 -2.87 26.69 -31.57
CA VAL A 39 -3.00 28.15 -31.62
C VAL A 39 -3.82 28.52 -32.87
N PRO A 40 -4.60 29.60 -32.85
CA PRO A 40 -5.31 30.06 -34.04
C PRO A 40 -4.31 30.40 -35.15
N LYS A 41 -4.61 29.97 -36.38
CA LYS A 41 -3.79 30.25 -37.56
C LYS A 41 -4.27 31.54 -38.20
N ASN A 42 -3.39 32.55 -38.27
CA ASN A 42 -3.56 33.72 -39.12
C ASN A 42 -2.66 33.58 -40.36
N GLU A 43 -3.14 34.04 -41.51
CA GLU A 43 -2.35 34.03 -42.74
C GLU A 43 -1.15 34.97 -42.63
N ALA A 44 0.01 34.54 -43.15
CA ALA A 44 1.27 35.27 -43.17
C ALA A 44 1.80 35.78 -41.82
N ARG A 45 1.36 35.21 -40.69
CA ARG A 45 1.89 35.54 -39.35
C ARG A 45 2.31 34.29 -38.59
N ASP A 46 3.56 34.27 -38.13
CA ASP A 46 4.02 33.26 -37.16
C ASP A 46 3.30 33.51 -35.83
N PRO A 47 2.63 32.50 -35.25
CA PRO A 47 2.03 32.62 -33.91
C PRO A 47 3.06 32.90 -32.81
N GLY A 48 4.37 32.77 -33.06
CA GLY A 48 5.43 33.21 -32.14
C GLY A 48 5.53 32.40 -30.84
N VAL A 49 4.73 31.34 -30.69
CA VAL A 49 4.76 30.47 -29.53
C VAL A 49 4.98 29.03 -29.98
N ARG A 50 6.12 28.47 -29.57
CA ARG A 50 6.44 27.05 -29.74
C ARG A 50 6.10 26.33 -28.45
N ARG A 51 5.42 25.18 -28.53
CA ARG A 51 5.15 24.33 -27.36
C ARG A 51 6.28 23.32 -27.24
N GLY A 52 6.98 23.35 -26.10
CA GLY A 52 7.99 22.36 -25.77
C GLY A 52 7.37 21.02 -25.34
N VAL A 53 8.20 19.99 -25.35
CA VAL A 53 7.90 18.68 -24.76
C VAL A 53 8.58 18.63 -23.40
N THR A 54 7.85 18.31 -22.35
CA THR A 54 8.41 18.12 -21.00
C THR A 54 8.83 16.67 -20.86
N MET A 55 10.09 16.42 -20.53
CA MET A 55 10.60 15.09 -20.21
C MET A 55 10.77 14.99 -18.69
N SER A 56 10.17 13.97 -18.08
CA SER A 56 10.41 13.63 -16.68
C SER A 56 10.68 12.13 -16.58
N LYS A 57 11.21 11.68 -15.44
CA LYS A 57 11.57 10.27 -15.24
C LYS A 57 11.10 9.79 -13.89
N ILE A 58 10.82 8.49 -13.80
CA ILE A 58 10.64 7.77 -12.54
C ILE A 58 11.72 6.73 -12.46
N THR A 59 12.43 6.68 -11.35
CA THR A 59 13.40 5.63 -11.07
C THR A 59 12.73 4.60 -10.15
N LEU A 60 12.67 3.35 -10.60
CA LEU A 60 12.25 2.22 -9.78
C LEU A 60 13.50 1.52 -9.23
N THR A 61 13.58 1.43 -7.91
CA THR A 61 14.67 0.75 -7.20
C THR A 61 14.21 -0.63 -6.75
N PRO A 62 14.84 -1.73 -7.20
CA PRO A 62 14.42 -3.06 -6.80
C PRO A 62 14.89 -3.41 -5.38
N SER A 63 13.97 -3.80 -4.52
CA SER A 63 14.24 -4.37 -3.19
C SER A 63 14.34 -5.90 -3.31
N ALA A 64 15.30 -6.49 -2.61
CA ALA A 64 15.51 -7.94 -2.62
C ALA A 64 14.72 -8.60 -1.48
N LEU A 65 14.03 -9.68 -1.82
CA LEU A 65 13.23 -10.49 -0.91
C LEU A 65 13.75 -11.92 -0.91
N MET A 66 13.68 -12.54 0.26
CA MET A 66 14.06 -13.93 0.46
C MET A 66 13.07 -14.59 1.41
N VAL A 67 12.59 -15.78 1.04
CA VAL A 67 11.83 -16.67 1.94
C VAL A 67 12.72 -17.88 2.25
N PRO A 68 13.36 -17.89 3.44
CA PRO A 68 14.10 -19.05 3.91
C PRO A 68 13.16 -20.03 4.62
N PHE A 69 13.24 -21.31 4.29
CA PHE A 69 12.57 -22.37 5.06
C PHE A 69 13.38 -23.66 5.04
N GLU A 70 13.19 -24.49 6.07
CA GLU A 70 13.91 -25.75 6.25
C GLU A 70 12.89 -26.90 6.39
N ILE A 71 13.22 -28.04 5.79
CA ILE A 71 12.44 -29.28 5.93
C ILE A 71 13.36 -30.35 6.51
N THR A 72 12.97 -30.94 7.64
CA THR A 72 13.74 -32.00 8.29
C THR A 72 13.58 -33.32 7.54
N GLU A 73 14.66 -34.10 7.43
CA GLU A 73 14.65 -35.40 6.73
C GLU A 73 13.74 -36.40 7.45
N GLU A 74 13.71 -36.40 8.78
CA GLU A 74 12.82 -37.24 9.58
C GLU A 74 11.33 -36.95 9.31
N PHE A 75 10.95 -35.67 9.18
CA PHE A 75 9.58 -35.32 8.82
C PHE A 75 9.25 -35.80 7.40
N LYS A 76 10.19 -35.68 6.47
CA LYS A 76 10.02 -36.15 5.10
C LYS A 76 9.85 -37.68 5.02
N GLU A 77 10.60 -38.44 5.81
CA GLU A 77 10.51 -39.91 5.86
C GLU A 77 9.23 -40.40 6.55
N LEU A 78 8.75 -39.70 7.58
CA LEU A 78 7.54 -40.07 8.32
C LEU A 78 6.24 -39.62 7.63
N ASN A 79 6.31 -38.70 6.67
CA ASN A 79 5.12 -38.16 6.03
C ASN A 79 4.53 -39.15 5.01
N LEU A 80 3.20 -39.28 5.01
CA LEU A 80 2.43 -40.14 4.11
C LEU A 80 2.54 -39.73 2.63
N GLU A 81 2.83 -38.44 2.36
CA GLU A 81 3.04 -37.92 1.01
C GLU A 81 4.46 -38.18 0.45
N GLY A 82 5.42 -38.60 1.30
CA GLY A 82 6.81 -38.85 0.91
C GLY A 82 7.43 -37.67 0.14
N ASP A 83 8.00 -37.95 -1.03
CA ASP A 83 8.67 -36.94 -1.88
C ASP A 83 7.73 -35.83 -2.39
N ASN A 84 6.40 -36.04 -2.43
CA ASN A 84 5.46 -35.02 -2.91
C ASN A 84 5.22 -33.90 -1.90
N PHE A 85 5.54 -34.11 -0.61
CA PHE A 85 5.38 -33.09 0.42
C PHE A 85 6.28 -31.88 0.16
N GLU A 86 7.49 -32.11 -0.32
CA GLU A 86 8.46 -31.05 -0.65
C GLU A 86 7.86 -30.08 -1.68
N ASP A 87 7.31 -30.61 -2.77
CA ASP A 87 6.64 -29.83 -3.80
C ASP A 87 5.41 -29.08 -3.27
N HIS A 88 4.64 -29.69 -2.37
CA HIS A 88 3.48 -29.05 -1.76
C HIS A 88 3.88 -27.89 -0.83
N ALA A 89 4.89 -28.11 0.01
CA ALA A 89 5.45 -27.08 0.90
C ALA A 89 6.00 -25.89 0.10
N ILE A 90 6.76 -26.16 -0.97
CA ILE A 90 7.27 -25.10 -1.86
C ILE A 90 6.11 -24.28 -2.45
N ARG A 91 4.99 -24.91 -2.83
CA ARG A 91 3.81 -24.19 -3.35
C ARG A 91 3.12 -23.34 -2.28
N MET A 92 3.03 -23.83 -1.04
CA MET A 92 2.47 -23.05 0.06
C MET A 92 3.32 -21.82 0.35
N PHE A 93 4.64 -21.99 0.49
CA PHE A 93 5.57 -20.86 0.69
C PHE A 93 5.56 -19.89 -0.48
N ALA A 94 5.45 -20.39 -1.72
CA ALA A 94 5.33 -19.53 -2.91
C ALA A 94 4.03 -18.70 -2.92
N THR A 95 2.92 -19.26 -2.44
CA THR A 95 1.63 -18.57 -2.34
C THR A 95 1.69 -17.52 -1.25
N GLN A 96 2.26 -17.85 -0.09
CA GLN A 96 2.49 -16.86 0.97
C GLN A 96 3.41 -15.74 0.48
N PHE A 97 4.48 -16.07 -0.24
CA PHE A 97 5.38 -15.08 -0.82
C PHE A 97 4.67 -14.11 -1.78
N ALA A 98 3.70 -14.60 -2.55
CA ALA A 98 2.87 -13.77 -3.42
C ALA A 98 2.03 -12.77 -2.61
N ASN A 99 1.45 -13.24 -1.51
CA ASN A 99 0.67 -12.43 -0.59
C ASN A 99 1.54 -11.34 0.06
N ASP A 100 2.70 -11.72 0.60
CA ASP A 100 3.64 -10.78 1.23
C ASP A 100 4.11 -9.72 0.22
N MET A 101 4.34 -10.11 -1.04
CA MET A 101 4.66 -9.15 -2.11
C MET A 101 3.52 -8.16 -2.37
N GLU A 102 2.27 -8.62 -2.41
CA GLU A 102 1.09 -7.75 -2.61
C GLU A 102 0.92 -6.79 -1.43
N GLU A 103 1.08 -7.25 -0.19
CA GLU A 103 1.10 -6.40 1.00
C GLU A 103 2.19 -5.32 0.89
N LEU A 104 3.42 -5.72 0.54
CA LEU A 104 4.55 -4.78 0.41
C LEU A 104 4.30 -3.72 -0.69
N TYR A 105 3.63 -4.07 -1.79
CA TYR A 105 3.28 -3.12 -2.85
C TYR A 105 2.22 -2.12 -2.43
N ILE A 106 1.35 -2.48 -1.51
CA ILE A 106 0.23 -1.65 -1.06
C ILE A 106 0.63 -0.79 0.13
N ASN A 107 1.10 -1.45 1.19
CA ASN A 107 1.28 -0.92 2.54
C ASN A 107 2.72 -0.54 2.88
N GLY A 108 3.70 -0.84 2.00
CA GLY A 108 5.10 -0.50 2.25
C GLY A 108 5.32 0.97 2.65
N ASP A 109 6.18 1.21 3.62
CA ASP A 109 6.59 2.53 4.08
C ASP A 109 8.02 2.42 4.59
N LYS A 110 8.97 3.14 3.98
CA LYS A 110 10.39 3.07 4.39
C LYS A 110 10.67 3.50 5.82
N ASN A 111 9.76 4.22 6.46
CA ASN A 111 9.90 4.52 7.90
C ASN A 111 9.65 3.26 8.75
N GLY A 112 8.98 2.26 8.19
CA GLY A 112 8.60 0.96 8.77
C GLY A 112 7.55 1.11 9.88
N PRO A 113 6.46 0.37 9.89
CA PRO A 113 5.53 0.40 11.01
C PRO A 113 6.15 -0.12 12.29
N ALA A 114 5.81 0.49 13.43
CA ALA A 114 6.08 -0.10 14.72
C ALA A 114 5.17 -1.30 14.94
N VAL A 115 5.76 -2.44 15.28
CA VAL A 115 5.06 -3.70 15.55
C VAL A 115 5.60 -4.31 16.84
N LEU A 116 4.77 -5.11 17.52
CA LEU A 116 5.24 -5.78 18.72
C LEU A 116 6.33 -6.78 18.34
N GLU A 117 7.35 -6.89 19.19
CA GLU A 117 8.44 -7.85 18.95
C GLU A 117 7.89 -9.29 18.87
N SER A 118 6.89 -9.62 19.69
CA SER A 118 6.23 -10.92 19.68
C SER A 118 5.47 -11.25 18.39
N ASP A 119 5.16 -10.25 17.55
CA ASP A 119 4.44 -10.47 16.28
C ASP A 119 5.39 -10.94 15.16
N ILE A 120 6.69 -10.68 15.29
CA ILE A 120 7.71 -11.04 14.30
C ILE A 120 8.65 -12.13 14.81
N ILE A 121 9.02 -12.08 16.09
CA ILE A 121 10.06 -12.92 16.68
C ILE A 121 9.43 -13.85 17.72
N ASP A 122 9.64 -15.15 17.54
CA ASP A 122 9.24 -16.16 18.53
C ASP A 122 9.88 -15.89 19.89
N ASN A 123 9.05 -15.87 20.95
CA ASN A 123 9.43 -15.46 22.32
C ASN A 123 9.84 -13.97 22.46
N GLY A 124 9.44 -13.11 21.52
CA GLY A 124 9.60 -11.67 21.63
C GLY A 124 8.79 -11.04 22.78
N SER A 125 9.15 -9.81 23.14
CA SER A 125 8.44 -9.02 24.13
C SER A 125 7.01 -8.67 23.68
N SER A 126 6.05 -8.86 24.57
CA SER A 126 4.63 -8.48 24.34
C SER A 126 4.33 -7.01 24.66
N THR A 127 5.34 -6.24 25.06
CA THR A 127 5.16 -4.83 25.48
C THR A 127 6.09 -3.85 24.76
N GLN A 128 7.10 -4.38 24.06
CA GLN A 128 8.08 -3.57 23.33
C GLN A 128 7.88 -3.71 21.83
N TYR A 129 8.25 -2.64 21.13
CA TYR A 129 8.07 -2.53 19.70
C TYR A 129 9.42 -2.53 19.00
N ILE A 130 9.42 -3.11 17.80
CA ILE A 130 10.52 -3.05 16.84
C ILE A 130 10.01 -2.44 15.54
N ASN A 131 10.94 -2.09 14.65
CA ASN A 131 10.58 -1.66 13.31
C ASN A 131 10.28 -2.88 12.42
N ASP A 132 9.16 -2.84 11.71
CA ASP A 132 8.88 -3.82 10.66
C ASP A 132 9.83 -3.59 9.47
N SER A 133 10.90 -4.37 9.43
CA SER A 133 11.94 -4.28 8.42
C SER A 133 11.48 -4.75 7.03
N PHE A 134 10.44 -5.58 6.96
CA PHE A 134 9.88 -6.06 5.70
C PHE A 134 9.11 -4.95 5.00
N LEU A 135 8.14 -4.31 5.70
CA LEU A 135 7.40 -3.19 5.14
C LEU A 135 8.28 -1.94 4.92
N ALA A 136 9.41 -1.83 5.62
CA ALA A 136 10.42 -0.78 5.42
C ALA A 136 11.24 -0.90 4.12
N LEU A 137 11.09 -1.99 3.34
CA LEU A 137 11.89 -2.21 2.14
C LEU A 137 11.61 -1.23 1.00
N GLN A 138 10.39 -0.69 0.90
CA GLN A 138 10.00 0.27 -0.13
C GLN A 138 8.74 1.04 0.23
N ASP A 139 8.47 2.13 -0.49
CA ASP A 139 7.23 2.90 -0.36
C ASP A 139 6.14 2.30 -1.26
N GLY A 140 5.05 1.84 -0.65
CA GLY A 140 3.90 1.24 -1.32
C GLY A 140 2.95 2.27 -1.94
N TRP A 141 1.98 1.80 -2.71
CA TRP A 141 1.03 2.66 -3.43
C TRP A 141 0.15 3.51 -2.51
N SER A 142 -0.21 3.01 -1.33
CA SER A 142 -0.97 3.78 -0.35
C SER A 142 -0.24 5.08 0.03
N LEU A 143 1.06 4.99 0.31
CA LEU A 143 1.90 6.15 0.66
C LEU A 143 2.22 6.99 -0.57
N LEU A 144 2.62 6.38 -1.69
CA LEU A 144 2.94 7.09 -2.93
C LEU A 144 1.76 7.91 -3.46
N ALA A 145 0.52 7.46 -3.21
CA ALA A 145 -0.69 8.18 -3.59
C ALA A 145 -0.90 9.50 -2.83
N ASP A 146 -0.23 9.73 -1.69
CA ASP A 146 -0.23 11.02 -0.98
C ASP A 146 0.35 12.16 -1.85
N SER A 147 1.23 11.82 -2.80
CA SER A 147 1.81 12.80 -3.75
C SER A 147 0.83 13.24 -4.85
N GLY A 148 -0.34 12.60 -4.93
CA GLY A 148 -1.38 12.88 -5.91
C GLY A 148 -2.48 13.81 -5.41
N ASN A 149 -3.68 13.67 -5.97
CA ASN A 149 -4.84 14.40 -5.46
C ASN A 149 -5.38 13.68 -4.22
N VAL A 150 -5.62 14.41 -3.13
CA VAL A 150 -6.19 13.82 -1.91
C VAL A 150 -7.60 14.38 -1.69
N TYR A 151 -8.56 13.49 -1.45
CA TYR A 151 -9.90 13.84 -1.00
C TYR A 151 -10.11 13.30 0.42
N ASP A 152 -10.34 14.20 1.37
CA ASP A 152 -10.72 13.85 2.74
C ASP A 152 -12.24 13.64 2.80
N ALA A 153 -12.67 12.43 3.14
CA ALA A 153 -14.08 12.10 3.31
C ALA A 153 -14.62 12.56 4.67
N ASP A 154 -13.75 12.92 5.63
CA ASP A 154 -14.12 13.48 6.93
C ASP A 154 -15.19 12.66 7.67
N ALA A 155 -14.95 11.35 7.79
CA ALA A 155 -15.87 10.35 8.37
C ALA A 155 -17.18 10.13 7.61
N THR A 156 -17.33 10.67 6.38
CA THR A 156 -18.50 10.39 5.56
C THR A 156 -18.49 8.93 5.13
N ASN A 157 -19.55 8.18 5.47
CA ASN A 157 -19.73 6.79 5.07
C ASN A 157 -19.66 6.65 3.54
N ILE A 158 -19.08 5.54 3.07
CA ILE A 158 -18.93 5.25 1.63
C ILE A 158 -20.27 5.37 0.88
N GLY A 159 -20.25 5.92 -0.33
CA GLY A 159 -21.48 6.13 -1.11
C GLY A 159 -21.26 6.98 -2.35
N PHE A 160 -22.32 7.22 -3.13
CA PHE A 160 -22.19 7.96 -4.40
C PHE A 160 -21.64 9.38 -4.25
N SER A 161 -21.86 10.04 -3.11
CA SER A 161 -21.27 11.37 -2.82
C SER A 161 -19.75 11.31 -2.76
N VAL A 162 -19.19 10.37 -1.99
CA VAL A 162 -17.75 10.12 -1.85
C VAL A 162 -17.14 9.80 -3.22
N PHE A 163 -17.72 8.84 -3.96
CA PHE A 163 -17.25 8.50 -5.30
C PHE A 163 -17.34 9.66 -6.30
N SER A 164 -18.43 10.44 -6.26
CA SER A 164 -18.59 11.63 -7.13
C SER A 164 -17.52 12.68 -6.84
N ASN A 165 -17.28 12.98 -5.57
CA ASN A 165 -16.30 13.99 -5.16
C ASN A 165 -14.87 13.53 -5.48
N ALA A 166 -14.56 12.26 -5.27
CA ALA A 166 -13.31 11.64 -5.68
C ALA A 166 -13.09 11.69 -7.21
N ILE A 167 -14.11 11.42 -8.02
CA ILE A 167 -13.99 11.62 -9.47
C ILE A 167 -13.75 13.10 -9.77
N LYS A 168 -14.40 14.04 -9.07
CA LYS A 168 -14.26 15.48 -9.34
C LYS A 168 -12.89 16.05 -8.98
N SER A 169 -12.19 15.50 -8.00
CA SER A 169 -10.83 15.93 -7.64
C SER A 169 -9.80 15.55 -8.71
N MET A 170 -10.07 14.54 -9.55
CA MET A 170 -9.20 14.18 -10.66
C MET A 170 -9.27 15.22 -11.81
N PRO A 171 -8.13 15.62 -12.43
CA PRO A 171 -8.13 16.51 -13.59
C PRO A 171 -8.97 15.99 -14.77
N THR A 172 -9.65 16.90 -15.48
CA THR A 172 -10.55 16.57 -16.61
C THR A 172 -9.89 15.71 -17.70
N LYS A 173 -8.58 15.88 -17.93
CA LYS A 173 -7.79 15.11 -18.90
C LYS A 173 -7.92 13.61 -18.68
N PHE A 174 -7.88 13.16 -17.42
CA PHE A 174 -7.93 11.75 -17.04
C PHE A 174 -9.39 11.24 -16.90
N ARG A 175 -10.32 12.14 -16.55
CA ARG A 175 -11.76 11.81 -16.42
C ARG A 175 -12.45 11.45 -17.73
N ARG A 176 -11.87 11.79 -18.89
CA ARG A 176 -12.47 11.52 -20.21
C ARG A 176 -12.62 10.02 -20.46
N ASN A 177 -11.70 9.20 -19.98
CA ASN A 177 -11.70 7.76 -20.25
C ASN A 177 -12.05 6.94 -18.99
N LYS A 178 -13.29 7.10 -18.51
CA LYS A 178 -13.77 6.44 -17.28
C LYS A 178 -13.67 4.91 -17.33
N LYS A 179 -13.77 4.30 -18.51
CA LYS A 179 -13.67 2.84 -18.69
C LYS A 179 -12.30 2.28 -18.29
N MET A 180 -11.25 3.10 -18.33
CA MET A 180 -9.90 2.69 -17.98
C MET A 180 -9.52 3.05 -16.53
N LEU A 181 -10.42 3.70 -15.80
CA LEU A 181 -10.25 3.93 -14.37
C LEU A 181 -10.64 2.67 -13.58
N ARG A 182 -10.03 2.51 -12.42
CA ARG A 182 -10.31 1.46 -11.45
C ARG A 182 -10.38 2.06 -10.05
N TRP A 183 -11.31 1.57 -9.25
CA TRP A 183 -11.32 1.80 -7.80
C TRP A 183 -10.59 0.64 -7.13
N PHE A 184 -9.54 0.93 -6.38
CA PHE A 184 -8.85 -0.03 -5.53
C PHE A 184 -9.27 0.20 -4.09
N MET A 185 -9.79 -0.85 -3.44
CA MET A 185 -10.19 -0.78 -2.03
C MET A 185 -10.15 -2.17 -1.39
N SER A 186 -10.22 -2.20 -0.06
CA SER A 186 -10.30 -3.44 0.71
C SER A 186 -11.62 -4.19 0.46
N PRO A 187 -11.63 -5.53 0.60
CA PRO A 187 -12.85 -6.33 0.43
C PRO A 187 -13.96 -5.90 1.41
N ASP A 188 -13.58 -5.62 2.66
CA ASP A 188 -14.52 -5.14 3.69
C ASP A 188 -15.19 -3.83 3.29
N LEU A 189 -14.44 -2.89 2.68
CA LEU A 189 -15.01 -1.63 2.22
C LEU A 189 -15.97 -1.83 1.02
N VAL A 190 -15.69 -2.82 0.16
CA VAL A 190 -16.63 -3.21 -0.90
C VAL A 190 -17.90 -3.79 -0.31
N GLN A 191 -17.79 -4.65 0.71
CA GLN A 191 -18.95 -5.21 1.40
C GLN A 191 -19.80 -4.11 2.05
N THR A 192 -19.20 -3.18 2.79
CA THR A 192 -19.92 -2.03 3.37
C THR A 192 -20.63 -1.20 2.30
N TYR A 193 -20.00 -1.00 1.13
CA TYR A 193 -20.64 -0.34 0.00
C TYR A 193 -21.82 -1.14 -0.55
N ALA A 194 -21.68 -2.46 -0.71
CA ALA A 194 -22.73 -3.35 -1.17
C ALA A 194 -23.93 -3.34 -0.21
N GLU A 195 -23.70 -3.43 1.10
CA GLU A 195 -24.74 -3.38 2.14
C GLU A 195 -25.52 -2.06 2.10
N LYS A 196 -24.82 -0.93 1.92
CA LYS A 196 -25.47 0.37 1.75
C LYS A 196 -26.35 0.43 0.51
N MET A 197 -25.94 -0.21 -0.57
CA MET A 197 -26.73 -0.25 -1.80
C MET A 197 -27.95 -1.16 -1.64
N THR A 198 -27.83 -2.29 -0.95
CA THR A 198 -28.95 -3.19 -0.63
C THR A 198 -30.01 -2.51 0.24
N THR A 199 -29.59 -1.68 1.20
CA THR A 199 -30.52 -0.91 2.07
C THR A 199 -31.39 0.07 1.27
N ARG A 200 -31.00 0.43 0.05
CA ARG A 200 -31.80 1.26 -0.85
C ARG A 200 -32.82 0.38 -1.56
N ALA A 201 -33.99 0.20 -0.95
CA ALA A 201 -35.16 -0.54 -1.46
C ALA A 201 -35.55 -0.13 -2.90
N THR A 202 -34.84 -0.69 -3.87
CA THR A 202 -34.94 -0.46 -5.31
C THR A 202 -34.47 -1.74 -6.01
N ASP A 203 -34.80 -1.92 -7.28
CA ASP A 203 -34.37 -3.08 -8.09
C ASP A 203 -32.83 -3.29 -8.09
N ALA A 204 -32.06 -2.22 -7.83
CA ALA A 204 -30.60 -2.27 -7.67
C ALA A 204 -30.14 -2.83 -6.31
N GLY A 205 -30.95 -2.69 -5.25
CA GLY A 205 -30.70 -3.29 -3.95
C GLY A 205 -30.89 -4.81 -3.98
N ASP A 206 -31.89 -5.29 -4.72
CA ASP A 206 -32.12 -6.72 -4.93
C ASP A 206 -31.00 -7.36 -5.78
N ALA A 207 -30.47 -6.63 -6.77
CA ALA A 207 -29.33 -7.07 -7.58
C ALA A 207 -28.01 -7.12 -6.77
N ALA A 208 -27.79 -6.15 -5.87
CA ALA A 208 -26.63 -6.14 -4.98
C ALA A 208 -26.69 -7.29 -3.97
N GLY A 209 -27.87 -7.58 -3.39
CA GLY A 209 -28.10 -8.73 -2.52
C GLY A 209 -27.90 -10.09 -3.21
N SER A 210 -28.01 -10.15 -4.55
CA SER A 210 -27.75 -11.34 -5.36
C SER A 210 -26.26 -11.51 -5.77
N GLY A 211 -25.35 -10.67 -5.26
CA GLY A 211 -23.91 -10.76 -5.53
C GLY A 211 -23.43 -10.02 -6.78
N ALA A 212 -24.24 -9.15 -7.38
CA ALA A 212 -23.78 -8.30 -8.49
C ALA A 212 -22.97 -7.10 -7.96
N VAL A 213 -21.69 -7.02 -8.34
CA VAL A 213 -20.84 -5.87 -8.03
C VAL A 213 -21.34 -4.63 -8.78
N MET A 214 -21.96 -3.70 -8.05
CA MET A 214 -22.44 -2.45 -8.65
C MET A 214 -21.26 -1.48 -8.85
N ASN A 215 -20.85 -1.30 -10.09
CA ASN A 215 -19.76 -0.40 -10.45
C ASN A 215 -20.18 1.08 -10.37
N PRO A 216 -19.69 1.87 -9.38
CA PRO A 216 -20.10 3.25 -9.21
C PRO A 216 -19.66 4.10 -10.40
N PHE A 217 -20.62 4.79 -11.02
CA PHE A 217 -20.41 5.62 -12.21
C PHE A 217 -19.81 4.88 -13.42
N GLY A 218 -20.00 3.56 -13.50
CA GLY A 218 -19.49 2.71 -14.59
C GLY A 218 -17.98 2.49 -14.55
N ILE A 219 -17.33 2.75 -13.40
CA ILE A 219 -15.92 2.48 -13.14
C ILE A 219 -15.83 1.17 -12.35
N GLN A 220 -14.98 0.25 -12.81
CA GLN A 220 -14.83 -1.06 -12.20
C GLN A 220 -14.15 -0.98 -10.83
N ILE A 221 -14.70 -1.70 -9.85
CA ILE A 221 -14.06 -1.95 -8.55
C ILE A 221 -13.08 -3.11 -8.69
N VAL A 222 -11.90 -2.95 -8.10
CA VAL A 222 -10.87 -3.97 -7.93
C VAL A 222 -10.72 -4.14 -6.42
N GLU A 223 -11.19 -5.27 -5.94
CA GLU A 223 -10.97 -5.73 -4.57
C GLU A 223 -9.53 -6.20 -4.44
N VAL A 224 -8.81 -5.66 -3.46
CA VAL A 224 -7.43 -6.01 -3.19
C VAL A 224 -7.40 -6.78 -1.87
N PRO A 225 -7.29 -8.12 -1.89
CA PRO A 225 -7.55 -8.96 -0.71
C PRO A 225 -6.73 -8.60 0.53
N LEU A 226 -5.47 -8.19 0.35
CA LEU A 226 -4.53 -7.87 1.43
C LEU A 226 -4.46 -6.37 1.74
N TRP A 227 -5.41 -5.60 1.22
CA TRP A 227 -5.56 -4.21 1.62
C TRP A 227 -6.31 -4.16 2.95
N ASP A 228 -5.62 -3.79 4.02
CA ASP A 228 -6.22 -3.66 5.35
C ASP A 228 -7.38 -2.66 5.35
N PHE A 229 -8.50 -3.03 5.98
CA PHE A 229 -9.63 -2.12 6.16
C PHE A 229 -9.21 -0.85 6.89
N ASN A 230 -8.46 -1.00 7.98
CA ASN A 230 -7.82 0.09 8.71
C ASN A 230 -6.31 0.03 8.48
N ALA A 231 -5.83 0.86 7.56
CA ALA A 231 -4.44 0.83 7.13
C ALA A 231 -3.51 1.32 8.24
N LYS A 232 -2.42 0.60 8.47
CA LYS A 232 -1.35 1.03 9.37
C LYS A 232 -0.55 2.14 8.70
N VAL A 233 -0.42 3.30 9.36
CA VAL A 233 0.27 4.47 8.84
C VAL A 233 1.37 4.89 9.80
N VAL A 234 2.50 5.32 9.24
CA VAL A 234 3.67 5.80 9.98
C VAL A 234 3.97 7.24 9.60
N GLU A 235 4.23 8.07 10.61
CA GLU A 235 4.64 9.46 10.40
C GLU A 235 5.74 9.84 11.37
N HIS A 236 6.76 10.55 10.88
CA HIS A 236 7.73 11.24 11.72
C HIS A 236 7.24 12.67 11.93
N VAL A 237 7.02 13.02 13.20
CA VAL A 237 6.42 14.30 13.58
C VAL A 237 7.34 15.01 14.56
N THR A 238 7.73 16.23 14.24
CA THR A 238 8.50 17.10 15.15
C THR A 238 7.55 17.82 16.10
N LEU A 239 7.72 17.62 17.41
CA LEU A 239 6.87 18.21 18.44
C LEU A 239 7.54 19.44 19.05
N ASN A 240 7.11 20.63 18.60
CA ASN A 240 7.60 21.90 19.11
C ASN A 240 6.71 22.45 20.24
N GLY A 241 7.30 22.64 21.41
CA GLY A 241 6.66 23.16 22.61
C GLY A 241 5.55 22.24 23.11
N THR A 242 4.34 22.76 23.20
CA THR A 242 3.10 22.02 23.52
C THR A 242 2.02 22.23 22.46
N THR A 243 2.42 22.70 21.27
CA THR A 243 1.49 22.97 20.17
C THR A 243 1.10 21.67 19.50
N ALA A 244 -0.19 21.49 19.25
CA ALA A 244 -0.69 20.33 18.52
C ALA A 244 -0.23 20.34 17.06
N VAL A 245 0.26 19.20 16.60
CA VAL A 245 0.64 18.92 15.22
C VAL A 245 -0.37 17.95 14.63
N SER A 246 -0.86 18.26 13.43
CA SER A 246 -1.81 17.40 12.72
C SER A 246 -1.10 16.23 12.05
N LEU A 247 -1.66 15.04 12.24
CA LEU A 247 -1.32 13.84 11.49
C LEU A 247 -2.05 13.85 10.13
N LYS A 248 -1.63 12.98 9.21
CA LYS A 248 -2.25 12.88 7.87
C LYS A 248 -3.70 12.44 7.91
N HIS A 249 -4.09 11.65 8.92
CA HIS A 249 -5.43 11.06 9.03
C HIS A 249 -6.17 11.54 10.29
N LYS A 250 -7.50 11.41 10.25
CA LYS A 250 -8.43 11.70 11.35
C LYS A 250 -9.13 10.42 11.78
N ASN A 251 -9.78 10.43 12.95
CA ASN A 251 -10.43 9.25 13.54
C ASN A 251 -9.48 8.05 13.59
N ILE A 252 -8.28 8.28 14.11
CA ILE A 252 -7.21 7.28 14.18
C ILE A 252 -7.38 6.41 15.42
N THR A 253 -6.89 5.18 15.35
CA THR A 253 -6.93 4.22 16.47
C THR A 253 -5.57 3.58 16.68
N SER A 254 -5.38 2.90 17.83
CA SER A 254 -4.15 2.17 18.17
C SER A 254 -2.86 2.98 17.95
N VAL A 255 -2.84 4.21 18.47
CA VAL A 255 -1.70 5.12 18.31
C VAL A 255 -0.55 4.71 19.22
N ILE A 256 0.62 4.53 18.63
CA ILE A 256 1.86 4.18 19.29
C ILE A 256 2.90 5.23 18.92
N VAL A 257 3.59 5.78 19.91
CA VAL A 257 4.60 6.83 19.73
C VAL A 257 5.92 6.32 20.26
N LEU A 258 6.94 6.33 19.42
CA LEU A 258 8.29 5.82 19.70
C LEU A 258 9.34 6.86 19.26
N PRO A 259 10.60 6.72 19.69
CA PRO A 259 11.68 7.54 19.15
C PRO A 259 11.78 7.39 17.62
N GLU A 260 12.24 8.43 16.93
CA GLU A 260 12.41 8.41 15.46
C GLU A 260 13.23 7.22 14.96
N THR A 261 14.31 6.87 15.67
CA THR A 261 15.29 5.87 15.23
C THR A 261 14.93 4.43 15.62
N LEU A 262 13.64 4.08 15.64
CA LEU A 262 13.20 2.71 15.95
C LEU A 262 13.81 1.73 14.94
N ALA A 263 14.51 0.72 15.43
CA ALA A 263 15.17 -0.32 14.65
C ALA A 263 14.82 -1.70 15.24
N ASP A 264 15.75 -2.67 15.14
CA ASP A 264 15.55 -4.04 15.64
C ASP A 264 15.66 -4.16 17.16
N THR A 265 16.10 -3.10 17.85
CA THR A 265 16.18 -3.09 19.32
C THR A 265 14.79 -2.85 19.92
N PRO A 266 14.26 -3.78 20.73
CA PRO A 266 12.94 -3.64 21.34
C PRO A 266 12.88 -2.40 22.23
N THR A 267 11.96 -1.50 21.90
CA THR A 267 11.83 -0.20 22.57
C THR A 267 10.44 -0.05 23.16
N THR A 268 10.37 0.45 24.40
CA THR A 268 9.11 0.76 25.07
C THR A 268 8.52 2.05 24.48
N PRO A 269 7.22 2.09 24.13
CA PRO A 269 6.61 3.28 23.59
C PRO A 269 6.48 4.38 24.65
N TYR A 270 6.43 5.63 24.18
CA TYR A 270 6.09 6.76 25.02
C TYR A 270 4.66 6.65 25.52
N VAL A 271 4.41 7.25 26.69
CA VAL A 271 3.14 7.12 27.41
C VAL A 271 2.27 8.33 27.12
N VAL A 272 1.05 8.08 26.64
CA VAL A 272 0.03 9.13 26.48
C VAL A 272 -0.25 9.81 27.83
N THR A 273 -0.55 11.10 27.81
CA THR A 273 -0.69 12.02 28.95
C THR A 273 0.60 12.39 29.69
N THR A 274 1.57 11.47 29.78
CA THR A 274 2.87 11.72 30.43
C THR A 274 3.85 12.40 29.49
N ASP A 275 4.03 11.85 28.29
CA ASP A 275 5.02 12.30 27.30
C ASP A 275 4.36 13.13 26.19
N TYR A 276 3.17 12.70 25.73
CA TYR A 276 2.40 13.37 24.69
C TYR A 276 0.89 13.34 24.97
N THR A 277 0.14 14.22 24.36
CA THR A 277 -1.33 14.25 24.35
C THR A 277 -1.82 13.95 22.95
N LEU A 278 -2.97 13.28 22.85
CA LEU A 278 -3.54 12.79 21.61
C LEU A 278 -5.02 13.19 21.52
N ASP A 279 -5.39 13.79 20.40
CA ASP A 279 -6.78 13.87 19.95
C ASP A 279 -6.96 12.93 18.77
N ALA A 280 -7.52 11.75 19.03
CA ALA A 280 -7.73 10.71 18.03
C ALA A 280 -8.78 11.09 16.98
N THR A 281 -9.75 11.93 17.33
CA THR A 281 -10.82 12.36 16.41
C THR A 281 -10.25 13.38 15.43
N ALA A 282 -9.58 14.41 15.96
CA ALA A 282 -8.94 15.43 15.14
C ALA A 282 -7.67 14.93 14.44
N GLY A 283 -7.10 13.79 14.89
CA GLY A 283 -5.84 13.27 14.39
C GLY A 283 -4.68 14.20 14.73
N THR A 284 -4.59 14.66 15.98
CA THR A 284 -3.52 15.58 16.40
C THR A 284 -2.76 15.06 17.61
N ILE A 285 -1.47 15.36 17.63
CA ILE A 285 -0.56 15.02 18.71
C ILE A 285 0.16 16.28 19.20
N ALA A 286 0.29 16.44 20.51
CA ALA A 286 1.09 17.50 21.11
C ALA A 286 1.99 16.93 22.19
N ARG A 287 3.18 17.48 22.38
CA ARG A 287 4.02 17.18 23.53
C ARG A 287 3.34 17.65 24.82
N ALA A 288 3.40 16.85 25.89
CA ALA A 288 2.68 17.11 27.15
C ALA A 288 3.32 18.19 28.05
N GLY A 289 4.42 18.82 27.61
CA GLY A 289 5.15 19.82 28.39
C GLY A 289 6.22 19.24 29.33
N GLY A 290 5.99 18.03 29.84
CA GLY A 290 6.93 17.19 30.59
C GLY A 290 7.21 15.84 29.90
N GLY A 291 7.82 14.91 30.63
CA GLY A 291 8.10 13.56 30.14
C GLY A 291 9.46 13.42 29.44
N SER A 292 9.56 12.36 28.65
CA SER A 292 10.79 11.88 27.98
C SER A 292 10.97 12.43 26.56
N ILE A 293 9.95 13.10 26.02
CA ILE A 293 10.01 13.79 24.73
C ILE A 293 10.49 15.23 24.96
N GLY A 294 11.62 15.60 24.36
CA GLY A 294 12.19 16.95 24.38
C GLY A 294 11.45 17.92 23.46
N ASP A 295 11.71 19.22 23.64
CA ASP A 295 11.20 20.26 22.74
C ASP A 295 11.99 20.24 21.42
N GLY A 296 11.28 20.10 20.30
CA GLY A 296 11.89 19.96 18.98
C GLY A 296 12.30 18.53 18.62
N ASP A 297 11.99 17.56 19.47
CA ASP A 297 12.24 16.15 19.17
C ASP A 297 11.28 15.67 18.08
N THR A 298 11.82 14.84 17.18
CA THR A 298 11.03 14.12 16.19
C THR A 298 10.69 12.74 16.75
N VAL A 299 9.41 12.40 16.70
CA VAL A 299 8.89 11.11 17.16
C VAL A 299 8.28 10.35 16.00
N LYS A 300 8.38 9.03 16.06
CA LYS A 300 7.71 8.11 15.15
C LYS A 300 6.34 7.78 15.70
N VAL A 301 5.30 8.13 14.96
CA VAL A 301 3.91 7.84 15.29
C VAL A 301 3.41 6.76 14.34
N THR A 302 3.07 5.58 14.88
CA THR A 302 2.40 4.51 14.13
C THR A 302 0.97 4.41 14.62
N TYR A 303 0.00 4.37 13.71
CA TYR A 303 -1.42 4.29 14.07
C TYR A 303 -2.23 3.59 12.98
N LEU A 304 -3.44 3.16 13.33
CA LEU A 304 -4.42 2.65 12.38
C LEU A 304 -5.29 3.80 11.88
N ALA A 305 -5.24 4.05 10.57
CA ALA A 305 -6.04 5.05 9.91
C ALA A 305 -7.41 4.49 9.51
N ALA A 306 -8.43 5.35 9.54
CA ALA A 306 -9.74 5.04 8.98
C ALA A 306 -9.65 4.63 7.49
N PRO A 307 -10.64 3.89 6.97
CA PRO A 307 -10.56 3.27 5.66
C PRO A 307 -10.26 4.26 4.53
N GLN A 308 -9.54 3.74 3.53
CA GLN A 308 -9.09 4.49 2.36
C GLN A 308 -9.34 3.72 1.08
N MET A 309 -9.42 4.43 -0.04
CA MET A 309 -9.51 3.85 -1.38
C MET A 309 -8.70 4.69 -2.37
N LEU A 310 -8.26 4.07 -3.46
CA LEU A 310 -7.54 4.74 -4.53
C LEU A 310 -8.32 4.71 -5.84
N LEU A 311 -8.39 5.85 -6.53
CA LEU A 311 -8.87 5.95 -7.90
C LEU A 311 -7.69 6.22 -8.82
N THR A 312 -7.44 5.32 -9.76
CA THR A 312 -6.42 5.58 -10.77
C THR A 312 -6.71 4.87 -12.10
N HIS A 313 -5.92 5.20 -13.11
CA HIS A 313 -5.93 4.50 -14.38
C HIS A 313 -5.27 3.13 -14.23
N MET A 314 -5.80 2.09 -14.89
CA MET A 314 -5.33 0.69 -14.76
C MET A 314 -3.84 0.46 -15.08
N GLN A 315 -3.17 1.41 -15.74
CA GLN A 315 -1.74 1.29 -16.09
C GLN A 315 -0.87 2.26 -15.30
N ASN A 316 -1.46 3.03 -14.38
CA ASN A 316 -0.75 4.02 -13.60
C ASN A 316 0.09 3.39 -12.49
N PHE A 317 -0.40 2.30 -11.91
CA PHE A 317 0.39 1.48 -11.01
C PHE A 317 1.39 0.65 -11.80
N ILE A 318 2.61 0.64 -11.30
CA ILE A 318 3.72 -0.09 -11.87
C ILE A 318 4.22 -1.08 -10.82
N VAL A 319 4.22 -2.36 -11.19
CA VAL A 319 4.93 -3.42 -10.47
C VAL A 319 6.16 -3.77 -11.28
N ALA A 320 7.30 -3.74 -10.61
CA ALA A 320 8.57 -4.19 -11.12
C ALA A 320 8.87 -5.56 -10.49
N ILE A 321 9.14 -6.58 -11.31
CA ILE A 321 9.54 -7.91 -10.83
C ILE A 321 10.83 -8.34 -11.52
N GLY A 322 11.73 -8.96 -10.77
CA GLY A 322 12.97 -9.51 -11.29
C GLY A 322 12.69 -10.57 -12.35
N ARG A 323 13.48 -10.59 -13.43
CA ARG A 323 13.31 -11.59 -14.49
C ARG A 323 13.49 -13.03 -13.98
N ASP A 324 14.35 -13.21 -12.99
CA ASP A 324 14.72 -14.52 -12.45
C ASP A 324 14.33 -14.55 -10.96
N ILE A 325 13.21 -15.21 -10.64
CA ILE A 325 12.97 -15.71 -9.27
C ILE A 325 13.72 -17.04 -9.18
N ARG A 326 14.57 -17.20 -8.16
CA ARG A 326 15.39 -18.40 -7.97
C ARG A 326 14.92 -19.14 -6.74
N ILE A 327 14.82 -20.46 -6.87
CA ILE A 327 14.63 -21.38 -5.75
C ILE A 327 15.93 -22.15 -5.66
N GLU A 328 16.66 -21.93 -4.58
CA GLU A 328 17.91 -22.64 -4.28
C GLU A 328 17.63 -23.66 -3.19
N ARG A 329 18.19 -24.86 -3.34
CA ARG A 329 18.12 -25.95 -2.36
C ARG A 329 19.54 -26.30 -1.96
N ASP A 330 19.79 -26.41 -0.67
CA ASP A 330 21.04 -26.94 -0.11
C ASP A 330 20.75 -27.98 0.97
N ARG A 331 21.66 -28.93 1.15
CA ARG A 331 21.53 -29.96 2.18
C ARG A 331 22.54 -29.69 3.30
N ASP A 332 22.04 -29.37 4.48
CA ASP A 332 22.88 -29.28 5.68
C ASP A 332 23.01 -30.67 6.32
N ILE A 333 24.15 -31.32 6.04
CA ILE A 333 24.47 -32.65 6.56
C ILE A 333 24.64 -32.70 8.07
N TYR A 334 24.95 -31.58 8.75
CA TYR A 334 25.15 -31.56 10.19
C TYR A 334 23.83 -31.49 10.95
N LYS A 335 22.85 -30.79 10.36
CA LYS A 335 21.49 -30.70 10.92
C LYS A 335 20.54 -31.76 10.37
N SER A 336 20.91 -32.48 9.31
CA SER A 336 20.04 -33.42 8.59
C SER A 336 18.75 -32.74 8.12
N VAL A 337 18.90 -31.54 7.54
CA VAL A 337 17.79 -30.74 6.99
C VAL A 337 18.09 -30.32 5.55
N ASP A 338 17.04 -30.27 4.74
CA ASP A 338 17.08 -29.61 3.43
C ASP A 338 16.67 -28.15 3.61
N GLN A 339 17.53 -27.23 3.21
CA GLN A 339 17.29 -25.78 3.26
C GLN A 339 16.86 -25.28 1.89
N TYR A 340 15.84 -24.43 1.88
CA TYR A 340 15.33 -23.79 0.67
C TYR A 340 15.36 -22.28 0.82
N ALA A 341 15.72 -21.60 -0.26
CA ALA A 341 15.67 -20.15 -0.35
C ALA A 341 14.97 -19.73 -1.65
N ILE A 342 13.79 -19.12 -1.53
CA ILE A 342 13.14 -18.44 -2.65
C ILE A 342 13.62 -17.00 -2.64
N THR A 343 14.33 -16.58 -3.67
CA THR A 343 14.79 -15.19 -3.81
C THR A 343 14.11 -14.53 -4.99
N ALA A 344 13.59 -13.33 -4.75
CA ALA A 344 13.09 -12.47 -5.80
C ALA A 344 13.54 -11.04 -5.55
N LYS A 345 13.38 -10.23 -6.57
CA LYS A 345 13.50 -8.80 -6.41
C LYS A 345 12.20 -8.19 -6.88
N VAL A 346 11.77 -7.16 -6.19
CA VAL A 346 10.49 -6.50 -6.42
C VAL A 346 10.64 -4.99 -6.30
N GLY A 347 9.76 -4.26 -6.96
CA GLY A 347 9.67 -2.82 -6.83
C GLY A 347 8.25 -2.37 -7.15
N CYS A 348 7.79 -1.26 -6.57
CA CYS A 348 6.55 -0.61 -7.01
C CYS A 348 6.76 0.88 -7.24
N GLY A 349 5.85 1.45 -8.03
CA GLY A 349 5.81 2.89 -8.26
C GLY A 349 4.51 3.33 -8.92
N ILE A 350 4.35 4.65 -9.01
CA ILE A 350 3.23 5.30 -9.69
C ILE A 350 3.78 6.06 -10.89
N GLU A 351 3.16 5.86 -12.07
CA GLU A 351 3.52 6.61 -13.26
C GLU A 351 3.15 8.09 -13.07
N GLU A 352 1.89 8.46 -13.04
CA GLU A 352 1.47 9.86 -12.98
C GLU A 352 0.73 10.16 -11.66
N SER A 353 1.34 10.97 -10.78
CA SER A 353 0.71 11.37 -9.52
C SER A 353 -0.52 12.26 -9.74
N THR A 354 -0.60 13.01 -10.84
CA THR A 354 -1.82 13.78 -11.14
C THR A 354 -2.99 12.92 -11.61
N ALA A 355 -2.75 11.65 -11.97
CA ALA A 355 -3.74 10.68 -12.43
C ALA A 355 -4.21 9.72 -11.33
N ILE A 356 -3.87 10.00 -10.06
CA ILE A 356 -4.37 9.29 -8.89
C ILE A 356 -5.17 10.22 -8.00
N VAL A 357 -6.19 9.66 -7.37
CA VAL A 357 -6.89 10.28 -6.24
C VAL A 357 -6.85 9.30 -5.08
N LYS A 358 -6.27 9.73 -3.95
CA LYS A 358 -6.39 9.04 -2.67
C LYS A 358 -7.59 9.58 -1.91
N ILE A 359 -8.48 8.70 -1.50
CA ILE A 359 -9.60 9.04 -0.63
C ILE A 359 -9.26 8.51 0.75
N LYS A 360 -9.27 9.39 1.75
CA LYS A 360 -8.92 9.06 3.14
C LYS A 360 -10.05 9.40 4.10
N ASN A 361 -9.98 8.82 5.30
CA ASN A 361 -10.92 9.04 6.42
C ASN A 361 -12.38 8.74 6.05
N ILE A 362 -12.60 7.62 5.36
CA ILE A 362 -13.95 7.16 5.00
C ILE A 362 -14.64 6.68 6.28
N GLY A 363 -15.92 6.99 6.44
CA GLY A 363 -16.70 6.47 7.57
C GLY A 363 -16.91 4.96 7.47
N GLU A 364 -16.79 4.26 8.60
CA GLU A 364 -16.93 2.80 8.70
C GLU A 364 -18.39 2.33 8.70
N GLY A 365 -19.37 3.26 8.78
CA GLY A 365 -20.78 2.90 8.83
C GLY A 365 -21.36 2.54 7.46
N VAL A 366 -22.43 1.74 7.48
CA VAL A 366 -23.27 1.45 6.31
C VAL A 366 -24.06 2.69 5.88
#